data_AF-A0A3N7CLN2-F1
#
_entry.id   AF-A0A3N7CLN2-F1
#
_cell.length_a   1.000
_cell.length_b   1.000
_cell.length_c   1.000
_cell.angle_alpha   90.00
_cell.angle_beta   90.00
_cell.angle_gamma   90.00
#
_symmetry.space_group_name_H-M   'P 1'
#
loop_
_entity.id
_entity.type
_entity.pdbx_description
1 polymer ?
#
loop_
_entity_poly.entity_id
_entity_poly.type
_entity_poly.pdbx_seq_one_letter_code
_entity_poly.pdbx_strand_id
1 'polypeptide(L)' 'TVLTADWGPAVSKNPFMQFTLKGAKAGDKIAVTWKDNRGETRTDEATVS' A
#
# COMPACT_ATOMS: atom_id res chain seq x y z
N THR A 1 -7.92 6.92 -3.50
CA THR A 1 -6.58 6.33 -3.69
C THR A 1 -5.52 7.31 -3.24
N VAL A 2 -4.68 6.94 -2.28
CA VAL A 2 -3.62 7.82 -1.75
C VAL A 2 -2.32 7.67 -2.54
N LEU A 3 -2.02 6.45 -2.96
CA LEU A 3 -0.82 6.10 -3.70
C LEU A 3 -1.17 5.13 -4.83
N THR A 4 -0.60 5.36 -6.00
CA THR A 4 -0.51 4.40 -7.11
C THR A 4 0.90 4.50 -7.65
N ALA A 5 1.57 3.37 -7.77
CA ALA A 5 2.96 3.33 -8.18
C ALA A 5 3.27 2.02 -8.87
N ASP A 6 4.14 2.09 -9.88
CA ASP A 6 4.76 0.94 -10.54
C ASP A 6 6.23 0.89 -10.10
N TRP A 7 6.66 -0.25 -9.58
CA TRP A 7 8.02 -0.43 -9.07
C TRP A 7 8.86 -1.24 -10.04
N GLY A 8 10.03 -0.69 -10.34
CA GLY A 8 11.06 -1.37 -11.13
C GLY A 8 12.16 -1.99 -10.26
N PRO A 9 13.19 -2.57 -10.90
CA PRO A 9 14.31 -3.22 -10.23
C PRO A 9 15.11 -2.34 -9.26
N ALA A 10 14.95 -1.01 -9.31
CA ALA A 10 15.63 -0.06 -8.44
C ALA A 10 15.03 0.01 -7.02
N VAL A 11 13.86 -0.59 -6.78
CA VAL A 11 13.25 -0.69 -5.45
C VAL A 11 13.77 -1.94 -4.75
N SER A 12 14.18 -1.80 -3.48
CA SER A 12 14.74 -2.88 -2.68
C SER A 12 13.79 -4.08 -2.52
N LYS A 13 14.37 -5.27 -2.35
CA LYS A 13 13.63 -6.45 -1.87
C LYS A 13 12.99 -6.13 -0.51
N ASN A 14 11.72 -6.51 -0.32
CA ASN A 14 10.89 -6.17 0.84
C ASN A 14 10.76 -4.65 1.07
N PRO A 15 10.12 -3.92 0.14
CA PRO A 15 10.01 -2.47 0.23
C PRO A 15 9.21 -2.04 1.47
N PHE A 16 9.69 -1.00 2.14
CA PHE A 16 8.91 -0.28 3.14
C PHE A 16 8.22 0.92 2.48
N MET A 17 6.93 1.08 2.76
CA MET A 17 6.08 2.12 2.19
C MET A 17 5.49 2.97 3.32
N GLN A 18 5.67 4.29 3.23
CA GLN A 18 5.04 5.26 4.12
C GLN A 18 4.35 6.34 3.29
N PHE A 19 3.11 6.65 3.65
CA PHE A 19 2.34 7.74 3.07
C PHE A 19 1.51 8.41 4.17
N THR A 20 1.09 9.65 3.93
CA THR A 20 0.24 10.41 4.86
C THR A 20 -1.16 10.54 4.28
N LEU A 21 -2.17 10.17 5.06
CA LEU A 21 -3.57 10.41 4.71
C LEU A 21 -4.00 11.77 5.25
N LYS A 22 -4.47 12.67 4.38
CA LYS A 22 -5.05 13.94 4.81
C LYS A 22 -6.51 13.73 5.20
N GLY A 23 -6.89 14.20 6.40
CA GLY A 23 -8.27 14.18 6.87
C GLY A 23 -8.80 12.79 7.24
N ALA A 24 -7.94 11.80 7.46
CA ALA A 24 -8.35 10.49 7.96
C ALA A 24 -8.94 10.61 9.37
N LYS A 25 -9.99 9.83 9.63
CA LYS A 25 -10.69 9.76 10.91
C LYS A 25 -10.51 8.38 11.53
N ALA A 26 -10.58 8.32 12.86
CA ALA A 26 -10.64 7.05 13.56
C ALA A 26 -11.83 6.23 13.04
N GLY A 27 -11.60 4.96 12.75
CA GLY A 27 -12.56 4.05 12.11
C GLY A 27 -12.48 3.97 10.59
N ASP A 28 -11.75 4.87 9.91
CA ASP A 28 -11.54 4.76 8.47
C ASP A 28 -10.79 3.46 8.14
N LYS A 29 -11.21 2.80 7.06
CA LYS A 29 -10.59 1.57 6.58
C LYS A 29 -9.60 1.88 5.46
N ILE A 30 -8.39 1.36 5.60
CA ILE A 30 -7.33 1.43 4.60
C ILE A 30 -7.15 0.03 4.03
N ALA A 31 -7.12 -0.06 2.70
CA ALA A 31 -6.76 -1.28 1.98
C ALA A 31 -5.52 -1.03 1.13
N VAL A 32 -4.59 -1.99 1.15
CA VAL A 32 -3.38 -2.00 0.31
C VAL A 32 -3.42 -3.26 -0.54
N THR A 33 -3.27 -3.08 -1.84
CA THR A 33 -3.19 -4.20 -2.80
C THR A 33 -1.94 -4.05 -3.64
N TRP A 34 -1.22 -5.15 -3.88
CA TRP A 34 -0.10 -5.19 -4.80
C TRP A 34 -0.18 -6.42 -5.72
N LYS A 35 0.52 -6.31 -6.86
CA LYS A 35 0.82 -7.40 -7.79
C LYS A 35 2.32 -7.44 -8.04
N ASP A 36 2.94 -8.60 -7.95
CA ASP A 36 4.37 -8.73 -8.25
C ASP A 36 4.63 -9.09 -9.73
N ASN A 37 5.91 -9.19 -10.07
CA ASN A 37 6.36 -9.57 -11.41
C ASN A 37 6.15 -11.05 -11.74
N ARG A 38 5.70 -11.88 -10.79
CA ARG A 38 5.30 -13.28 -10.98
C ARG A 38 3.79 -13.43 -11.12
N GLY A 39 3.05 -12.34 -10.97
CA GLY A 39 1.60 -12.30 -11.05
C GLY A 39 0.89 -12.62 -9.74
N GLU A 40 1.61 -12.80 -8.64
CA GLU A 40 1.02 -12.96 -7.31
C GLU A 40 0.40 -11.65 -6.86
N THR A 41 -0.71 -11.74 -6.13
CA THR A 41 -1.42 -10.58 -5.59
C THR A 41 -1.71 -10.78 -4.11
N ARG A 42 -1.64 -9.70 -3.35
CA ARG A 42 -2.09 -9.69 -1.95
C ARG A 42 -2.86 -8.41 -1.66
N THR A 43 -3.85 -8.53 -0.78
CA THR A 43 -4.59 -7.41 -0.21
C THR A 43 -4.52 -7.48 1.31
N ASP A 44 -4.15 -6.37 1.94
CA ASP A 44 -4.11 -6.18 3.38
C ASP A 44 -5.03 -5.03 3.77
N GLU A 45 -5.70 -5.13 4.92
CA GLU A 45 -6.62 -4.10 5.43
C GLU A 45 -6.25 -3.71 6.86
N ALA A 46 -6.40 -2.42 7.17
CA ALA A 46 -6.20 -1.87 8.51
C ALA A 46 -7.21 -0.77 8.81
N THR A 47 -7.51 -0.58 10.09
CA THR A 47 -8.38 0.50 10.57
C THR A 47 -7.52 1.62 11.15
N VAL A 48 -7.83 2.87 10.80
CA VAL A 48 -7.26 4.04 11.44
C VAL A 48 -7.75 4.09 12.89
N SER A 49 -6.83 4.07 13.85
CA SER A 49 -7.10 4.15 15.29
C SER A 49 -7.02 5.58 15.80
#